data_AF-A0A7J2SQ15-F1
#
_entry.id   AF-A0A7J2SQ15-F1
#
_cell.length_a   1.000
_cell.length_b   1.000
_cell.length_c   1.000
_cell.angle_alpha   90.00
_cell.angle_beta   90.00
_cell.angle_gamma   90.00
#
_symmetry.space_group_name_H-M   'P 1'
#
loop_
_entity.id
_entity.type
_entity.pdbx_description
1 polymer ?
#
loop_
_entity_poly.entity_id
_entity_poly.type
_entity_poly.pdbx_seq_one_letter_code
_entity_poly.pdbx_strand_id
1 'polypeptide(L)' 'FDIILVRSKKGIIFSDDIPPVHALFVVVSSPDQQSFYLHSLMWMVQISEDEDFEEKWLNAQNSEELRDIILSSWRKQKSA' A
#
# COMPACT_ATOMS: atom_id res chain seq x y z
N PHE A 1 8.56 13.38 3.81
CA PHE A 1 8.02 12.53 2.75
C PHE A 1 6.58 12.25 3.12
N ASP A 2 5.74 12.01 2.13
CA ASP A 2 4.33 11.65 2.31
C ASP A 2 4.01 10.40 1.51
N ILE A 3 3.05 9.62 2.01
CA ILE A 3 2.51 8.47 1.29
C ILE A 3 1.03 8.70 1.10
N ILE A 4 0.59 8.64 -0.15
CA ILE A 4 -0.83 8.68 -0.51
C ILE A 4 -1.25 7.26 -0.87
N LEU A 5 -2.28 6.79 -0.16
CA LEU A 5 -2.92 5.50 -0.37
C LEU A 5 -4.14 5.71 -1.26
N VAL A 6 -4.19 5.01 -2.38
CA VAL A 6 -5.30 5.11 -3.34
C VAL A 6 -5.91 3.72 -3.56
N ARG A 7 -7.23 3.64 -3.44
CA ARG A 7 -8.01 2.45 -3.75
C ARG A 7 -8.98 2.71 -4.90
N SER A 8 -9.00 1.79 -5.85
CA SER A 8 -10.13 1.64 -6.79
C SER A 8 -10.76 0.26 -6.64
N LYS A 9 -12.03 0.21 -6.22
CA LYS A 9 -12.77 -1.07 -6.16
C LYS A 9 -13.01 -1.68 -7.54
N LYS A 10 -13.15 -0.84 -8.56
CA LYS A 10 -13.31 -1.28 -9.96
C LYS A 10 -11.98 -1.54 -10.68
N GLY A 11 -10.86 -1.21 -10.03
CA GLY A 11 -9.53 -1.21 -10.62
C GLY A 11 -9.24 0.07 -11.41
N ILE A 12 -7.95 0.33 -11.64
CA ILE A 12 -7.41 1.40 -12.47
C ILE A 12 -6.71 0.71 -13.65
N ILE A 13 -7.10 1.05 -14.87
CA ILE A 13 -6.50 0.50 -16.09
C ILE A 13 -5.33 1.41 -16.46
N PHE A 14 -4.11 0.89 -16.37
CA PHE A 14 -2.90 1.61 -16.81
C PHE A 14 -2.51 1.22 -18.25
N SER A 15 -2.77 -0.02 -18.64
CA SER A 15 -2.59 -0.53 -20.00
C SER A 15 -3.44 -1.79 -20.20
N ASP A 16 -3.67 -2.18 -21.46
CA ASP A 16 -4.56 -3.30 -21.81
C ASP A 16 -3.95 -4.68 -21.51
N ASP A 17 -2.64 -4.75 -21.26
CA ASP A 17 -1.88 -5.98 -21.03
C ASP A 17 -1.68 -6.32 -19.55
N ILE A 18 -2.11 -5.45 -18.63
CA ILE A 18 -2.01 -5.70 -17.18
C ILE A 18 -3.40 -5.78 -16.53
N PRO A 19 -3.57 -6.61 -15.49
CA PRO A 19 -4.79 -6.62 -14.71
C PRO A 19 -5.10 -5.23 -14.10
N PRO A 20 -6.39 -4.89 -13.91
CA PRO A 20 -6.75 -3.64 -13.25
C PRO A 20 -6.10 -3.50 -11.87
N VAL A 21 -5.53 -2.32 -11.61
CA VAL A 21 -4.82 -2.06 -10.35
C VAL A 21 -5.80 -1.57 -9.28
N HIS A 22 -5.88 -2.28 -8.16
CA HIS A 22 -6.83 -1.98 -7.09
C HIS A 22 -6.24 -1.17 -5.93
N ALA A 23 -4.92 -1.24 -5.75
CA ALA A 23 -4.17 -0.50 -4.73
C ALA A 23 -3.01 0.23 -5.38
N LEU A 24 -2.86 1.53 -5.07
CA LEU A 24 -1.74 2.34 -5.51
C LEU A 24 -1.16 3.10 -4.32
N PHE A 25 0.17 3.06 -4.21
CA PHE A 25 0.94 3.74 -3.19
C PHE A 25 1.78 4.82 -3.87
N VAL A 26 1.51 6.08 -3.55
CA VAL A 26 2.27 7.22 -4.10
C VAL A 26 3.19 7.75 -3.01
N VAL A 27 4.49 7.65 -3.22
CA VAL A 27 5.50 8.19 -2.29
C VAL A 27 5.99 9.52 -2.83
N VAL A 28 5.86 10.58 -2.03
CA VAL A 28 6.33 11.93 -2.37
C VAL A 28 7.46 12.29 -1.40
N SER A 29 8.65 12.60 -1.91
CA SER A 29 9.80 12.96 -1.09
C SER A 29 10.66 14.01 -1.76
N SER A 30 11.26 14.90 -0.96
CA SER A 30 12.35 15.76 -1.44
C SER A 30 13.67 14.96 -1.56
N PRO A 31 14.65 15.40 -2.36
CA PRO A 31 15.89 14.66 -2.57
C PRO A 31 16.69 14.34 -1.29
N ASP A 32 16.63 15.23 -0.29
CA ASP A 32 17.27 15.06 1.02
C ASP A 32 16.58 14.00 1.91
N GLN A 33 15.43 13.48 1.49
CA GLN A 33 14.62 12.50 2.21
C GLN A 33 14.71 11.08 1.62
N GLN A 34 15.74 10.79 0.82
CA GLN A 34 15.88 9.53 0.10
C GLN A 34 15.89 8.28 1.00
N SER A 35 16.38 8.38 2.24
CA SER A 35 16.35 7.26 3.20
C SER A 35 14.93 6.78 3.50
N PHE A 36 13.93 7.67 3.45
CA PHE A 36 12.53 7.32 3.69
C PHE A 36 11.88 6.55 2.53
N TYR A 37 12.40 6.70 1.31
CA TYR A 37 11.95 5.92 0.15
C TYR A 37 12.26 4.42 0.33
N LEU A 38 13.46 4.09 0.81
CA LEU A 38 13.85 2.70 1.06
C LEU A 38 12.99 2.03 2.14
N HIS A 39 12.62 2.78 3.19
CA HIS A 39 11.68 2.27 4.19
C HIS A 39 10.29 2.01 3.60
N SER A 40 9.83 2.86 2.68
CA SER A 40 8.54 2.69 2.00
C SER A 40 8.52 1.43 1.11
N LEU A 41 9.63 1.13 0.42
CA LEU A 41 9.78 -0.10 -0.37
C LEU A 41 9.70 -1.36 0.51
N MET A 42 10.40 -1.37 1.65
CA MET A 42 10.35 -2.50 2.58
C MET A 42 8.92 -2.80 3.03
N TRP A 43 8.13 -1.75 3.32
CA TRP A 43 6.72 -1.90 3.69
C TRP A 43 5.86 -2.44 2.55
N MET A 44 6.09 -2.00 1.31
CA MET A 44 5.35 -2.51 0.15
C MET A 44 5.62 -4.00 -0.10
N VAL A 45 6.85 -4.47 0.11
CA VAL A 45 7.18 -5.90 0.06
C VAL A 45 6.39 -6.67 1.12
N GLN A 46 6.32 -6.17 2.36
CA GLN A 46 5.54 -6.81 3.44
C GLN A 46 4.05 -6.89 3.14
N ILE A 47 3.48 -5.84 2.54
CA ILE A 47 2.08 -5.83 2.12
C ILE A 47 1.84 -6.88 1.02
N SER A 48 2.78 -7.03 0.08
CA SER A 48 2.68 -8.02 -0.99
C SER A 48 2.77 -9.47 -0.51
N GLU A 49 3.29 -9.71 0.70
CA GLU A 49 3.38 -11.02 1.34
C GLU A 49 2.13 -11.37 2.20
N ASP A 50 1.23 -10.43 2.49
CA ASP A 50 -0.01 -10.71 3.22
C ASP A 50 -1.07 -11.25 2.23
N GLU A 51 -1.29 -12.57 2.25
CA GLU A 51 -2.19 -13.28 1.32
C GLU A 51 -3.63 -12.74 1.32
N ASP A 52 -4.09 -12.16 2.42
CA ASP A 52 -5.45 -11.60 2.53
C ASP A 52 -5.50 -10.09 2.22
N PHE A 53 -4.38 -9.46 1.86
CA PHE A 53 -4.30 -8.00 1.74
C PHE A 53 -5.35 -7.46 0.76
N GLU A 54 -5.46 -8.06 -0.42
CA GLU A 54 -6.38 -7.61 -1.46
C GLU A 54 -7.84 -7.65 -0.99
N GLU A 55 -8.24 -8.74 -0.33
CA GLU A 55 -9.59 -8.88 0.22
C GLU A 55 -9.87 -7.80 1.27
N LYS A 56 -8.98 -7.63 2.25
CA LYS A 56 -9.10 -6.61 3.31
C LYS A 56 -9.18 -5.21 2.69
N TRP A 57 -8.31 -4.91 1.72
CA TRP A 57 -8.24 -3.63 1.03
C TRP A 57 -9.52 -3.28 0.28
N LEU A 58 -10.06 -4.23 -0.49
CA LEU A 58 -11.29 -4.05 -1.26
C LEU A 58 -12.52 -3.91 -0.35
N ASN A 59 -12.53 -4.63 0.78
CA ASN A 59 -13.65 -4.65 1.72
C ASN A 59 -13.66 -3.50 2.74
N ALA A 60 -12.55 -2.79 2.94
CA ALA A 60 -12.48 -1.65 3.85
C ALA A 60 -13.60 -0.61 3.61
N GLN A 61 -14.24 -0.12 4.66
CA GLN A 61 -15.37 0.79 4.55
C GLN A 61 -14.93 2.20 4.15
N ASN A 62 -13.78 2.65 4.66
CA ASN A 62 -13.34 4.04 4.57
C ASN A 62 -11.81 4.16 4.55
N SER A 63 -11.31 5.39 4.44
CA SER A 63 -9.88 5.69 4.40
C SER A 63 -9.13 5.37 5.70
N GLU A 64 -9.81 5.40 6.85
CA GLU A 64 -9.20 5.04 8.14
C GLU A 64 -8.92 3.53 8.19
N GLU A 65 -9.88 2.70 7.76
CA GLU A 65 -9.68 1.25 7.67
C GLU A 65 -8.58 0.88 6.67
N LEU A 66 -8.48 1.59 5.54
CA LEU A 66 -7.35 1.41 4.60
C LEU A 66 -6.02 1.70 5.29
N ARG A 67 -5.95 2.76 6.09
CA ARG A 67 -4.75 3.10 6.86
C ARG A 67 -4.43 2.03 7.90
N ASP A 68 -5.43 1.52 8.61
CA ASP A 68 -5.25 0.49 9.64
C ASP A 68 -4.74 -0.84 9.06
N ILE A 69 -5.22 -1.24 7.87
CA ILE A 69 -4.70 -2.41 7.16
C ILE A 69 -3.18 -2.28 6.95
N ILE A 70 -2.73 -1.13 6.43
CA ILE A 70 -1.30 -0.87 6.19
C ILE A 70 -0.49 -0.80 7.49
N LEU A 71 -1.03 -0.20 8.55
CA LEU A 71 -0.33 -0.14 9.84
C LEU A 71 -0.25 -1.50 10.53
N SER A 72 -1.25 -2.36 10.32
CA SER A 72 -1.31 -3.69 10.92
C SER A 72 -0.27 -4.65 10.32
N SER A 73 -0.04 -4.58 8.99
CA SER A 73 0.99 -5.40 8.32
C SER A 73 2.38 -5.07 8.86
N TRP A 74 2.67 -3.79 9.13
CA TRP A 74 3.94 -3.37 9.71
C TRP A 74 4.16 -3.87 11.15
N ARG A 75 3.11 -3.94 11.98
CA ARG A 75 3.21 -4.40 13.37
C ARG A 75 3.46 -5.91 13.49
N LYS A 76 2.96 -6.72 12.55
CA LYS A 76 3.20 -8.18 12.53
C LYS A 76 4.70 -8.52 12.50
N GLN A 77 5.52 -7.71 11.81
CA GLN A 77 6.97 -7.93 11.75
C GLN A 77 7.69 -7.70 13.08
N LYS A 78 7.30 -6.68 13.88
CA LYS A 78 7.99 -6.38 15.15
C LYS A 78 7.82 -7.46 16.23
N SER A 79 6.88 -8.38 16.01
CA SER A 79 6.48 -9.40 16.98
C SER A 79 7.01 -10.79 16.60
N ALA A 80 7.74 -10.91 15.49
CA ALA A 80 8.42 -12.10 14.99
C ALA A 80 9.94 -11.94 15.16
#